data_AF-A0AA48GNQ4-F1
#
_entry.id   AF-A0AA48GNQ4-F1
#
_cell.length_a   1.000
_cell.length_b   1.000
_cell.length_c   1.000
_cell.angle_alpha   90.00
_cell.angle_beta   90.00
_cell.angle_gamma   90.00
#
_symmetry.space_group_name_H-M   'P 1'
#
loop_
_entity.id
_entity.type
_entity.pdbx_description
1 polymer ?
#
loop_
_entity_poly.entity_id
_entity_poly.type
_entity_poly.pdbx_seq_one_letter_code
_entity_poly.pdbx_strand_id
1 'polypeptide(L)'
;MPYTREELDWMEAEWAFHLHGRQAFMSREDFLQLQVWDGEGIPADAVVGAMEAYFERRAKREKPRTWVALSHLAKDVARAVKLRAALGKVEAEDLSGWEAVKEPLRSDPRARAAFEAWKRFQAAAPPPDSPGFLDHFDQARRLHRDLLALAEAALGARAEALRESLLARLAESKLQEGTLVWKRAWDHHWNRAVCDAWGME
;
A
#
# COMPACT_ATOMS: atom_id res chain seq x y z
N MET A 1 37.00 7.55 35.40
CA MET A 1 35.92 6.84 36.11
C MET A 1 34.78 6.69 35.14
N PRO A 2 34.23 5.48 34.95
CA PRO A 2 33.04 5.34 34.12
C PRO A 2 31.86 6.04 34.79
N TYR A 3 30.97 6.62 33.98
CA TYR A 3 29.72 7.20 34.46
C TYR A 3 28.96 6.16 35.28
N THR A 4 28.37 6.59 36.38
CA THR A 4 27.51 5.72 37.17
C THR A 4 26.25 5.40 36.36
N ARG A 5 25.58 4.29 36.70
CA ARG A 5 24.39 3.87 35.96
C ARG A 5 23.26 4.91 36.01
N GLU A 6 23.09 5.58 37.15
CA GLU A 6 22.15 6.68 37.33
C GLU A 6 22.47 7.90 36.43
N GLU A 7 23.75 8.21 36.22
CA GLU A 7 24.16 9.32 35.36
C GLU A 7 23.93 9.01 33.87
N LEU A 8 24.12 7.74 33.46
CA LEU A 8 23.82 7.30 32.08
C LEU A 8 22.30 7.27 31.82
N ASP A 9 21.52 6.77 32.77
CA ASP A 9 20.05 6.73 32.66
C ASP A 9 19.45 8.16 32.66
N TRP A 10 20.07 9.11 33.38
CA TRP A 10 19.69 10.52 33.35
C TRP A 10 20.01 11.18 32.00
N MET A 11 21.19 10.91 31.42
CA MET A 11 21.58 11.45 30.10
C MET A 11 20.74 10.87 28.95
N GLU A 12 20.39 9.58 29.00
CA GLU A 12 19.48 8.96 28.01
C GLU A 12 18.06 9.51 28.14
N ALA A 13 17.58 9.78 29.36
CA ALA A 13 16.28 10.40 29.60
C ALA A 13 16.23 11.88 29.13
N GLU A 14 17.31 12.64 29.30
CA GLU A 14 17.45 14.01 28.80
C GLU A 14 17.45 14.06 27.26
N TRP A 15 18.16 13.12 26.62
CA TRP A 15 18.22 13.04 25.16
C TRP A 15 16.87 12.63 24.53
N ALA A 16 16.17 11.69 25.15
CA ALA A 16 14.81 11.30 24.75
C ALA A 16 13.76 12.40 25.02
N PHE A 17 13.91 13.16 26.12
CA PHE A 17 13.07 14.31 26.45
C PHE A 17 13.17 15.42 25.39
N HIS A 18 14.38 15.70 24.89
CA HIS A 18 14.60 16.72 23.87
C HIS A 18 14.05 16.36 22.48
N LEU A 19 13.97 15.07 22.14
CA LEU A 19 13.44 14.64 20.84
C LEU A 19 11.90 14.50 20.80
N HIS A 20 11.26 14.09 21.91
CA HIS A 20 9.85 13.64 21.89
C HIS A 20 8.94 14.19 22.99
N GLY A 21 9.47 14.94 23.97
CA GLY A 21 8.68 15.57 25.04
C GLY A 21 8.09 14.61 26.09
N ARG A 22 7.42 15.19 27.09
CA ARG A 22 7.00 14.59 28.39
C ARG A 22 5.99 13.42 28.36
N GLN A 23 5.66 12.86 27.20
CA GLN A 23 4.64 11.81 27.03
C GLN A 23 5.22 10.38 26.90
N ALA A 24 6.54 10.22 26.98
CA ALA A 24 7.24 8.94 26.77
C ALA A 24 7.18 7.93 27.95
N PHE A 25 6.48 8.22 29.05
CA PHE A 25 6.25 7.21 30.09
C PHE A 25 5.05 6.32 29.70
N MET A 26 5.37 5.17 29.11
CA MET A 26 4.44 4.05 28.95
C MET A 26 4.05 3.52 30.33
N SER A 27 2.76 3.36 30.60
CA SER A 27 2.32 2.73 31.85
C SER A 27 2.83 1.28 31.92
N ARG A 28 2.88 0.67 33.13
CA ARG A 28 3.22 -0.76 33.27
C ARG A 28 2.36 -1.65 32.38
N GLU A 29 1.09 -1.28 32.18
CA GLU A 29 0.16 -1.97 31.30
C GLU A 29 0.54 -1.83 29.83
N ASP A 30 0.99 -0.65 29.40
CA ASP A 30 1.47 -0.41 28.04
C ASP A 30 2.77 -1.18 27.75
N PHE A 31 3.67 -1.26 28.73
CA PHE A 31 4.89 -2.08 28.62
C PHE A 31 4.56 -3.57 28.46
N LEU A 32 3.63 -4.09 29.27
CA LEU A 32 3.16 -5.48 29.13
C LEU A 32 2.49 -5.72 27.77
N GLN A 33 1.73 -4.75 27.26
CA GLN A 33 1.08 -4.85 25.95
C GLN A 33 2.09 -4.89 24.81
N LEU A 34 3.19 -4.13 24.91
CA LEU A 34 4.30 -4.23 23.95
C LEU A 34 4.97 -5.60 23.99
N GLN A 35 5.22 -6.15 25.19
CA GLN A 35 5.80 -7.48 25.32
C GLN A 35 4.90 -8.58 24.73
N VAL A 36 3.58 -8.44 24.86
CA VAL A 36 2.61 -9.34 24.20
C VAL A 36 2.72 -9.23 22.68
N TRP A 37 2.74 -8.02 22.13
CA TRP A 37 2.84 -7.82 20.69
C TRP A 37 4.17 -8.28 20.11
N ASP A 38 5.27 -8.08 20.83
CA ASP A 38 6.59 -8.61 20.46
C ASP A 38 6.58 -10.16 20.45
N GLY A 39 5.98 -10.79 21.47
CA GLY A 39 5.79 -12.24 21.51
C GLY A 39 4.87 -12.80 20.41
N GLU A 40 3.94 -11.98 19.90
CA GLU A 40 3.08 -12.29 18.74
C GLU A 40 3.77 -12.00 17.39
N GLY A 41 5.01 -11.49 17.40
CA GLY A 41 5.76 -11.13 16.20
C GLY A 41 5.20 -9.91 15.47
N ILE A 42 4.49 -9.03 16.18
CA ILE A 42 3.91 -7.82 15.60
C ILE A 42 5.03 -6.79 15.39
N PRO A 43 5.24 -6.34 14.15
CA PRO A 43 6.30 -5.38 13.84
C PRO A 43 6.06 -4.01 14.49
N ALA A 44 7.12 -3.38 15.00
CA ALA A 44 7.05 -2.11 15.72
C ALA A 44 6.45 -0.98 14.86
N ASP A 45 6.72 -0.97 13.57
CA ASP A 45 6.14 -0.06 12.58
C ASP A 45 4.62 -0.21 12.44
N ALA A 46 4.09 -1.44 12.56
CA ALA A 46 2.65 -1.70 12.52
C ALA A 46 1.94 -1.11 13.76
N VAL A 47 2.64 -1.10 14.90
CA VAL A 47 2.18 -0.44 16.13
C VAL A 47 2.23 1.07 15.97
N VAL A 48 3.31 1.63 15.43
CA VAL A 48 3.46 3.08 15.17
C VAL A 48 2.40 3.58 14.17
N GLY A 49 2.19 2.89 13.06
CA GLY A 49 1.16 3.24 12.09
C GLY A 49 -0.27 3.12 12.66
N ALA A 50 -0.50 2.16 13.55
CA ALA A 50 -1.76 2.05 14.28
C ALA A 50 -1.96 3.23 15.26
N MET A 51 -0.90 3.71 15.91
CA MET A 51 -0.92 4.91 16.76
C MET A 51 -1.29 6.15 15.96
N GLU A 52 -0.64 6.38 14.81
CA GLU A 52 -0.92 7.51 13.93
C GLU A 52 -2.38 7.52 13.48
N ALA A 53 -2.86 6.40 12.93
CA ALA A 53 -4.25 6.26 12.47
C ALA A 53 -5.27 6.45 13.61
N TYR A 54 -4.93 6.04 14.83
CA TYR A 54 -5.75 6.28 16.01
C TYR A 54 -5.82 7.76 16.38
N PHE A 55 -4.67 8.45 16.42
CA PHE A 55 -4.59 9.88 16.74
C PHE A 55 -5.27 10.75 15.67
N GLU A 56 -5.15 10.42 14.39
CA GLU A 56 -5.86 11.11 13.31
C GLU A 56 -7.39 11.04 13.46
N ARG A 57 -7.93 9.86 13.81
CA ARG A 57 -9.37 9.70 14.03
C ARG A 57 -9.83 10.38 15.31
N ARG A 58 -8.97 10.42 16.31
CA ARG A 58 -9.23 11.11 17.58
C ARG A 58 -9.26 12.62 17.39
N ALA A 59 -8.37 13.19 16.58
CA ALA A 59 -8.35 14.62 16.25
C ALA A 59 -9.68 15.10 15.61
N LYS A 60 -10.44 14.16 15.01
CA LYS A 60 -11.76 14.42 14.41
C LYS A 60 -12.93 14.28 15.40
N ARG A 61 -12.69 13.95 16.68
CA ARG A 61 -13.75 13.80 17.69
C ARG A 61 -13.93 15.08 18.50
N GLU A 62 -15.19 15.48 18.68
CA GLU A 62 -15.57 16.71 19.41
C GLU A 62 -15.21 16.67 20.91
N LYS A 63 -15.15 15.48 21.53
CA LYS A 63 -14.67 15.26 22.90
C LYS A 63 -13.76 14.03 22.99
N PRO A 64 -12.43 14.18 22.79
CA PRO A 64 -11.51 13.06 22.91
C PRO A 64 -11.30 12.66 24.39
N ARG A 65 -11.18 11.35 24.67
CA ARG A 65 -10.86 10.84 26.01
C ARG A 65 -9.52 11.40 26.48
N THR A 66 -9.39 11.90 27.71
CA THR A 66 -8.14 12.50 28.19
C THR A 66 -6.96 11.53 28.29
N TRP A 67 -7.20 10.22 28.36
CA TRP A 67 -6.18 9.18 28.48
C TRP A 67 -6.26 8.11 27.36
N VAL A 68 -5.11 7.54 26.99
CA VAL A 68 -4.94 6.51 25.97
C VAL A 68 -4.01 5.42 26.51
N ALA A 69 -4.48 4.17 26.56
CA ALA A 69 -3.63 2.98 26.64
C ALA A 69 -3.40 2.37 25.26
N LEU A 70 -2.28 1.65 25.12
CA LEU A 70 -1.96 0.85 23.93
C LEU A 70 -3.01 -0.21 23.64
N SER A 71 -3.70 -0.74 24.65
CA SER A 71 -4.82 -1.68 24.46
C SER A 71 -5.94 -1.11 23.58
N HIS A 72 -6.12 0.22 23.52
CA HIS A 72 -7.09 0.86 22.64
C HIS A 72 -6.72 0.75 21.15
N LEU A 73 -5.46 0.43 20.83
CA LEU A 73 -4.94 0.30 19.47
C LEU A 73 -5.06 -1.13 18.94
N ALA A 74 -5.42 -2.12 19.76
CA ALA A 74 -5.42 -3.53 19.38
C ALA A 74 -6.22 -3.82 18.08
N LYS A 75 -7.34 -3.12 17.87
CA LYS A 75 -8.14 -3.24 16.65
C LYS A 75 -7.42 -2.67 15.41
N ASP A 76 -6.67 -1.59 15.57
CA ASP A 76 -5.89 -0.97 14.50
C ASP A 76 -4.64 -1.79 14.18
N VAL A 77 -3.96 -2.31 15.21
CA VAL A 77 -2.84 -3.24 15.07
C VAL A 77 -3.28 -4.51 14.34
N ALA A 78 -4.38 -5.14 14.76
CA ALA A 78 -4.92 -6.31 14.07
C ALA A 78 -5.31 -6.02 12.61
N ARG A 79 -5.81 -4.81 12.33
CA ARG A 79 -6.12 -4.38 10.96
C ARG A 79 -4.84 -4.17 10.13
N ALA A 80 -3.81 -3.57 10.70
CA ALA A 80 -2.51 -3.37 10.06
C ALA A 80 -1.84 -4.71 9.75
N VAL A 81 -1.81 -5.64 10.70
CA VAL A 81 -1.30 -7.01 10.52
C VAL A 81 -2.08 -7.77 9.45
N LYS A 82 -3.42 -7.68 9.45
CA LYS A 82 -4.25 -8.32 8.41
C LYS A 82 -4.01 -7.72 7.02
N LEU A 83 -3.86 -6.41 6.93
CA LEU A 83 -3.51 -5.74 5.67
C LEU A 83 -2.13 -6.19 5.19
N ARG A 84 -1.16 -6.27 6.10
CA ARG A 84 0.20 -6.75 5.82
C ARG A 84 0.22 -8.21 5.37
N ALA A 85 -0.55 -9.10 6.00
CA ALA A 85 -0.69 -10.49 5.57
C ALA A 85 -1.40 -10.62 4.21
N ALA A 86 -2.35 -9.73 3.91
CA ALA A 86 -3.00 -9.66 2.59
C ALA A 86 -2.05 -9.12 1.51
N LEU A 87 -1.16 -8.19 1.86
CA LEU A 87 -0.13 -7.64 0.98
C LEU A 87 1.09 -8.56 0.82
N GLY A 88 1.39 -9.39 1.83
CA GLY A 88 2.44 -10.42 1.78
C GLY A 88 2.02 -11.69 1.04
N LYS A 89 0.74 -11.82 0.66
CA LYS A 89 0.24 -12.82 -0.31
C LYS A 89 0.28 -12.27 -1.75
N VAL A 90 1.34 -11.55 -2.09
CA VAL A 90 1.73 -11.37 -3.49
C VAL A 90 2.77 -12.46 -3.74
N GLU A 91 2.37 -13.45 -4.53
CA GLU A 91 3.17 -14.61 -4.88
C GLU A 91 4.55 -14.17 -5.42
N ALA A 92 5.59 -14.77 -4.85
CA ALA A 92 6.92 -14.72 -5.44
C ALA A 92 6.92 -15.54 -6.73
N GLU A 93 7.54 -14.96 -7.76
CA GLU A 93 8.07 -15.62 -8.97
C GLU A 93 7.07 -16.17 -9.99
N ASP A 94 6.79 -15.36 -11.02
CA ASP A 94 6.98 -15.83 -12.39
C ASP A 94 7.19 -14.65 -13.37
N LEU A 95 8.17 -14.77 -14.27
CA LEU A 95 8.21 -13.95 -15.51
C LEU A 95 7.29 -14.54 -16.58
N SER A 96 6.61 -15.66 -16.29
CA SER A 96 5.53 -16.18 -17.12
C SER A 96 4.32 -15.23 -17.15
N GLY A 97 3.53 -15.37 -18.19
CA GLY A 97 2.42 -14.47 -18.52
C GLY A 97 2.61 -13.75 -19.85
N TRP A 98 3.84 -13.37 -20.23
CA TRP A 98 4.07 -12.74 -21.54
C TRP A 98 3.74 -13.67 -22.72
N GLU A 99 3.91 -14.98 -22.55
CA GLU A 99 3.60 -15.97 -23.59
C GLU A 99 2.10 -16.07 -23.91
N ALA A 100 1.23 -15.66 -22.97
CA ALA A 100 -0.22 -15.60 -23.17
C ALA A 100 -0.66 -14.31 -23.89
N VAL A 101 0.25 -13.33 -24.06
CA VAL A 101 -0.04 -12.07 -24.73
C VAL A 101 -0.30 -12.32 -26.21
N LYS A 102 -1.36 -11.71 -26.74
CA LYS A 102 -1.78 -11.85 -28.14
C LYS A 102 -1.02 -10.92 -29.07
N GLU A 103 -0.89 -11.31 -30.34
CA GLU A 103 -0.36 -10.44 -31.40
C GLU A 103 -1.33 -9.30 -31.74
N PRO A 104 -0.85 -8.10 -32.13
CA PRO A 104 0.56 -7.72 -32.35
C PRO A 104 1.36 -7.34 -31.08
N LEU A 105 0.70 -7.19 -29.93
CA LEU A 105 1.36 -6.65 -28.73
C LEU A 105 2.52 -7.53 -28.24
N ARG A 106 2.38 -8.86 -28.35
CA ARG A 106 3.42 -9.83 -27.99
C ARG A 106 4.74 -9.58 -28.72
N SER A 107 4.68 -9.21 -29.99
CA SER A 107 5.85 -8.95 -30.84
C SER A 107 6.37 -7.51 -30.74
N ASP A 108 5.69 -6.59 -30.03
CA ASP A 108 6.22 -5.23 -29.83
C ASP A 108 7.37 -5.27 -28.79
N PRO A 109 8.62 -4.96 -29.21
CA PRO A 109 9.78 -5.00 -28.31
C PRO A 109 9.67 -4.00 -27.16
N ARG A 110 8.94 -2.89 -27.34
CA ARG A 110 8.73 -1.88 -26.29
C ARG A 110 7.75 -2.40 -25.25
N ALA A 111 6.69 -3.07 -25.67
CA ALA A 111 5.70 -3.64 -24.76
C ALA A 111 6.32 -4.78 -23.93
N ARG A 112 7.12 -5.63 -24.57
CA ARG A 112 7.89 -6.66 -23.87
C ARG A 112 8.86 -6.07 -22.85
N ALA A 113 9.64 -5.06 -23.24
CA ALA A 113 10.58 -4.39 -22.33
C ALA A 113 9.85 -3.72 -21.15
N ALA A 114 8.70 -3.09 -21.39
CA ALA A 114 7.88 -2.48 -20.34
C ALA A 114 7.30 -3.53 -19.37
N PHE A 115 6.84 -4.67 -19.88
CA PHE A 115 6.36 -5.79 -19.05
C PHE A 115 7.47 -6.37 -18.18
N GLU A 116 8.64 -6.65 -18.77
CA GLU A 116 9.80 -7.15 -18.03
C GLU A 116 10.27 -6.16 -16.96
N ALA A 117 10.32 -4.86 -17.29
CA ALA A 117 10.67 -3.81 -16.33
C ALA A 117 9.67 -3.74 -15.18
N TRP A 118 8.37 -3.77 -15.48
CA TRP A 118 7.31 -3.75 -14.46
C TRP A 118 7.34 -4.99 -13.56
N LYS A 119 7.44 -6.20 -14.12
CA LYS A 119 7.50 -7.45 -13.33
C LYS A 119 8.76 -7.51 -12.47
N ARG A 120 9.94 -7.15 -13.01
CA ARG A 120 11.18 -7.06 -12.22
C ARG A 120 11.07 -6.04 -11.09
N PHE A 121 10.44 -4.90 -11.38
CA PHE A 121 10.23 -3.87 -10.37
C PHE A 121 9.28 -4.36 -9.26
N GLN A 122 8.16 -5.00 -9.61
CA GLN A 122 7.27 -5.65 -8.64
C GLN A 122 7.97 -6.73 -7.81
N ALA A 123 8.81 -7.55 -8.43
CA ALA A 123 9.56 -8.59 -7.72
C ALA A 123 10.57 -8.00 -6.72
N ALA A 124 11.07 -6.79 -6.99
CA ALA A 124 11.93 -6.03 -6.09
C ALA A 124 11.15 -5.19 -5.06
N ALA A 125 9.85 -5.48 -4.86
CA ALA A 125 9.04 -4.75 -3.91
C ALA A 125 9.62 -4.85 -2.50
N PRO A 126 9.92 -3.71 -1.85
CA PRO A 126 10.29 -3.74 -0.46
C PRO A 126 9.08 -4.20 0.37
N PRO A 127 9.31 -4.69 1.59
CA PRO A 127 8.23 -4.99 2.52
C PRO A 127 7.29 -3.80 2.68
N PRO A 128 5.95 -4.00 2.86
CA PRO A 128 4.97 -2.92 3.01
C PRO A 128 5.28 -1.88 4.09
N ASP A 129 6.14 -2.25 5.03
CA ASP A 129 6.64 -1.49 6.16
C ASP A 129 7.96 -0.74 5.92
N SER A 130 8.60 -0.93 4.77
CA SER A 130 9.79 -0.18 4.42
C SER A 130 9.45 1.29 4.16
N PRO A 131 10.24 2.25 4.65
CA PRO A 131 10.05 3.68 4.37
C PRO A 131 9.93 4.03 2.87
N GLY A 132 10.53 3.21 1.99
CA GLY A 132 10.45 3.38 0.53
C GLY A 132 9.30 2.64 -0.16
N PHE A 133 8.39 2.00 0.60
CA PHE A 133 7.31 1.18 0.02
C PHE A 133 6.30 2.00 -0.79
N LEU A 134 5.89 3.18 -0.32
CA LEU A 134 4.93 4.01 -1.05
C LEU A 134 5.52 4.54 -2.36
N ASP A 135 6.77 5.00 -2.33
CA ASP A 135 7.48 5.44 -3.54
C ASP A 135 7.64 4.29 -4.53
N HIS A 136 7.98 3.10 -4.03
CA HIS A 136 8.03 1.89 -4.84
C HIS A 136 6.64 1.54 -5.40
N PHE A 137 5.58 1.59 -4.61
CA PHE A 137 4.23 1.29 -5.05
C PHE A 137 3.77 2.25 -6.16
N ASP A 138 4.02 3.55 -6.00
CA ASP A 138 3.68 4.55 -7.01
C ASP A 138 4.49 4.38 -8.29
N GLN A 139 5.79 4.04 -8.17
CA GLN A 139 6.63 3.73 -9.32
C GLN A 139 6.19 2.44 -10.03
N ALA A 140 5.79 1.40 -9.29
CA ALA A 140 5.24 0.17 -9.86
C ALA A 140 3.94 0.44 -10.62
N ARG A 141 3.06 1.28 -10.08
CA ARG A 141 1.82 1.71 -10.76
C ARG A 141 2.11 2.54 -12.01
N ARG A 142 3.14 3.38 -11.98
CA ARG A 142 3.58 4.14 -13.14
C ARG A 142 4.08 3.21 -14.26
N LEU A 143 4.96 2.26 -13.94
CA LEU A 143 5.44 1.27 -14.92
C LEU A 143 4.31 0.43 -15.52
N HIS A 144 3.33 0.04 -14.70
CA HIS A 144 2.14 -0.65 -15.19
C HIS A 144 1.30 0.22 -16.13
N ARG A 145 1.13 1.51 -15.81
CA ARG A 145 0.43 2.46 -16.69
C ARG A 145 1.15 2.66 -18.02
N ASP A 146 2.48 2.74 -18.01
CA ASP A 146 3.26 2.88 -19.24
C ASP A 146 3.10 1.65 -20.15
N LEU A 147 3.07 0.45 -19.57
CA LEU A 147 2.74 -0.79 -20.27
C LEU A 147 1.31 -0.77 -20.84
N LEU A 148 0.33 -0.36 -20.03
CA LEU A 148 -1.07 -0.26 -20.46
C LEU A 148 -1.25 0.76 -21.60
N ALA A 149 -0.50 1.86 -21.60
CA ALA A 149 -0.55 2.83 -22.68
C ALA A 149 -0.07 2.23 -24.01
N LEU A 150 0.97 1.40 -23.99
CA LEU A 150 1.44 0.65 -25.17
C LEU A 150 0.39 -0.37 -25.63
N ALA A 151 -0.21 -1.09 -24.68
CA ALA A 151 -1.26 -2.06 -24.94
C ALA A 151 -2.53 -1.41 -25.52
N GLU A 152 -2.91 -0.24 -25.01
CA GLU A 152 -4.04 0.55 -25.51
C GLU A 152 -3.77 1.05 -26.92
N ALA A 153 -2.59 1.62 -27.18
CA ALA A 153 -2.20 2.06 -28.52
C ALA A 153 -2.23 0.92 -29.54
N ALA A 154 -1.87 -0.30 -29.13
CA ALA A 154 -1.89 -1.48 -29.98
C ALA A 154 -3.32 -1.97 -30.33
N LEU A 155 -4.36 -1.56 -29.59
CA LEU A 155 -5.74 -1.99 -29.86
C LEU A 155 -6.30 -1.37 -31.14
N GLY A 156 -5.80 -0.19 -31.55
CA GLY A 156 -6.31 0.54 -32.71
C GLY A 156 -7.84 0.68 -32.66
N ALA A 157 -8.52 0.31 -33.75
CA ALA A 157 -9.99 0.40 -33.86
C ALA A 157 -10.75 -0.47 -32.84
N ARG A 158 -10.12 -1.51 -32.28
CA ARG A 158 -10.75 -2.35 -31.24
C ARG A 158 -10.93 -1.58 -29.92
N ALA A 159 -10.16 -0.51 -29.69
CA ALA A 159 -10.30 0.33 -28.51
C ALA A 159 -11.68 0.97 -28.43
N GLU A 160 -12.20 1.50 -29.54
CA GLU A 160 -13.50 2.17 -29.55
C GLU A 160 -14.65 1.20 -29.23
N ALA A 161 -14.61 -0.03 -29.77
CA ALA A 161 -15.62 -1.05 -29.44
C ALA A 161 -15.59 -1.44 -27.94
N LEU A 162 -14.41 -1.55 -27.34
CA LEU A 162 -14.26 -1.79 -25.90
C LEU A 162 -14.77 -0.60 -25.09
N ARG A 163 -14.50 0.62 -25.57
CA ARG A 163 -14.89 1.88 -24.93
C ARG A 163 -16.41 2.02 -24.89
N GLU A 164 -17.07 1.78 -26.02
CA GLU A 164 -18.54 1.78 -26.13
C GLU A 164 -19.16 0.73 -25.20
N SER A 165 -18.61 -0.48 -25.19
CA SER A 165 -19.08 -1.55 -24.29
C SER A 165 -18.96 -1.15 -22.81
N LEU A 166 -17.86 -0.51 -22.43
CA LEU A 166 -17.66 -0.04 -21.06
C LEU A 166 -18.58 1.13 -20.71
N LEU A 167 -18.78 2.08 -21.62
CA LEU A 167 -19.73 3.19 -21.44
C LEU A 167 -21.15 2.65 -21.21
N ALA A 168 -21.59 1.68 -21.99
CA ALA A 168 -22.90 1.05 -21.82
C ALA A 168 -23.05 0.40 -20.42
N ARG A 169 -22.04 -0.36 -19.99
CA ARG A 169 -22.02 -0.98 -18.65
C ARG A 169 -22.02 0.05 -17.51
N LEU A 170 -21.28 1.15 -17.67
CA LEU A 170 -21.25 2.20 -16.67
C LEU A 170 -22.56 3.00 -16.62
N ALA A 171 -23.24 3.19 -17.76
CA ALA A 171 -24.56 3.81 -17.79
C ALA A 171 -25.59 2.99 -16.98
N GLU A 172 -25.53 1.66 -17.07
CA GLU A 172 -26.39 0.75 -16.30
C GLU A 172 -26.13 0.82 -14.78
N SER A 173 -24.91 1.17 -14.37
CA SER A 173 -24.52 1.25 -12.95
C SER A 173 -25.16 2.42 -12.18
N LYS A 174 -25.87 3.32 -12.88
CA LYS A 174 -26.43 4.57 -12.33
C LYS A 174 -25.39 5.50 -11.69
N LEU A 175 -24.10 5.29 -11.96
CA LEU A 175 -23.04 6.21 -11.57
C LEU A 175 -23.14 7.47 -12.44
N GLN A 176 -23.16 8.63 -11.79
CA GLN A 176 -23.15 9.89 -12.52
C GLN A 176 -21.81 10.08 -13.24
N GLU A 177 -21.88 10.25 -14.56
CA GLU A 177 -20.72 10.48 -15.42
C GLU A 177 -19.92 11.71 -14.96
N GLY A 178 -18.60 11.62 -15.05
CA GLY A 178 -17.69 12.71 -14.66
C GLY A 178 -17.40 12.83 -13.17
N THR A 179 -18.15 12.13 -12.30
CA THR A 179 -17.82 12.08 -10.85
C THR A 179 -16.52 11.33 -10.58
N LEU A 180 -15.91 11.57 -9.42
CA LEU A 180 -14.68 10.87 -9.01
C LEU A 180 -14.87 9.35 -8.98
N VAL A 181 -16.04 8.88 -8.52
CA VAL A 181 -16.37 7.46 -8.45
C VAL A 181 -16.49 6.87 -9.86
N TRP A 182 -17.18 7.56 -10.76
CA TRP A 182 -17.29 7.15 -12.16
C TRP A 182 -15.91 7.09 -12.84
N LYS A 183 -15.05 8.11 -12.64
CA LYS A 183 -13.69 8.12 -13.20
C LYS A 183 -12.83 6.95 -12.69
N ARG A 184 -12.92 6.63 -11.40
CA ARG A 184 -12.21 5.48 -10.82
C ARG A 184 -12.74 4.15 -11.36
N ALA A 185 -14.05 4.03 -11.51
CA ALA A 185 -14.68 2.84 -12.10
C ALA A 185 -14.26 2.68 -13.58
N TRP A 186 -14.27 3.78 -14.34
CA TRP A 186 -13.76 3.84 -15.70
C TRP A 186 -12.32 3.34 -15.77
N ASP A 187 -11.40 3.98 -15.05
CA ASP A 187 -9.98 3.62 -15.09
C ASP A 187 -9.74 2.15 -14.72
N HIS A 188 -10.43 1.65 -13.70
CA HIS A 188 -10.31 0.26 -13.27
C HIS A 188 -10.78 -0.72 -14.36
N HIS A 189 -11.99 -0.51 -14.89
CA HIS A 189 -12.58 -1.42 -15.86
C HIS A 189 -11.94 -1.30 -17.24
N TRP A 190 -11.49 -0.11 -17.62
CA TRP A 190 -10.75 0.11 -18.86
C TRP A 190 -9.42 -0.63 -18.85
N ASN A 191 -8.61 -0.45 -17.80
CA ASN A 191 -7.33 -1.16 -17.66
C ASN A 191 -7.53 -2.68 -17.71
N ARG A 192 -8.57 -3.18 -17.04
CA ARG A 192 -8.91 -4.60 -17.07
C ARG A 192 -9.31 -5.07 -18.48
N ALA A 193 -10.14 -4.30 -19.19
CA ALA A 193 -10.55 -4.62 -20.55
C ALA A 193 -9.35 -4.65 -21.52
N VAL A 194 -8.39 -3.73 -21.36
CA VAL A 194 -7.13 -3.72 -22.13
C VAL A 194 -6.31 -4.98 -21.81
N CYS A 195 -6.11 -5.31 -20.54
CA CYS A 195 -5.41 -6.55 -20.14
C CYS A 195 -6.08 -7.80 -20.72
N ASP A 196 -7.40 -7.94 -20.53
CA ASP A 196 -8.19 -9.07 -21.02
C ASP A 196 -8.14 -9.19 -22.55
N ALA A 197 -8.15 -8.04 -23.25
CA ALA A 197 -8.08 -8.00 -24.70
C ALA A 197 -6.78 -8.59 -25.24
N TRP A 198 -5.70 -8.45 -24.47
CA TRP A 198 -4.36 -8.93 -24.79
C TRP A 198 -3.96 -10.23 -24.10
N GLY A 199 -4.67 -10.69 -23.07
CA GLY A 199 -4.26 -11.86 -22.28
C GLY A 199 -3.11 -11.56 -21.31
N MET A 200 -3.07 -10.33 -20.79
CA MET A 200 -2.08 -9.92 -19.78
C MET A 200 -2.63 -10.15 -18.36
N GLU A 201 -1.89 -10.90 -17.54
CA GLU A 201 -2.18 -11.13 -16.10
C GLU A 201 -1.17 -10.46 -15.16
#